data_AF-A0A2V8K0P5-F1
#
_entry.id   AF-A0A2V8K0P5-F1
#
_cell.length_a   1.000
_cell.length_b   1.000
_cell.length_c   1.000
_cell.angle_alpha   90.00
_cell.angle_beta   90.00
_cell.angle_gamma   90.00
#
_symmetry.space_group_name_H-M   'P 1'
#
loop_
_entity.id
_entity.type
_entity.pdbx_description
1 polymer ?
#
loop_
_entity_poly.entity_id
_entity_poly.type
_entity_poly.pdbx_seq_one_letter_code
_entity_poly.pdbx_strand_id
1 'polypeptide(L)'
;PQVRFLDKGVGGLSIASNFKSNVMYRIPSFTKFQGRTGNALNGWWIASIISMQSGRPLNPIIGNRSLSNNPSAAGTANDRPNLDPSFNRATVITHNPSNWFNETMFDVPLAGTLGNEPRNFLRGPDLKNLDFAINKDTKADFLGEQGIVQFRTEFFNILNRPNFSNPNPTIASFSAPAAIQCGPNYAVTSCQFGSSSALAINSTVGQITSTVTTSRQIQLSLKLIF
;
A
#
# COMPACT_ATOMS: atom_id res chain seq x y z
N PRO A 1 -8.96 33.82 -2.09
CA PRO A 1 -9.44 33.03 -0.94
C PRO A 1 -9.00 31.57 -1.06
N GLN A 2 -7.99 31.14 -0.29
CA GLN A 2 -7.63 29.72 -0.21
C GLN A 2 -8.83 28.95 0.33
N VAL A 3 -9.34 28.00 -0.46
CA VAL A 3 -10.54 27.23 -0.12
C VAL A 3 -10.16 26.22 0.97
N ARG A 4 -10.13 26.68 2.22
CA ARG A 4 -9.66 25.94 3.42
C ARG A 4 -10.37 24.59 3.64
N PHE A 5 -11.50 24.36 2.98
CA PHE A 5 -12.24 23.10 3.03
C PHE A 5 -11.65 22.02 2.13
N LEU A 6 -11.00 22.40 1.02
CA LEU A 6 -10.39 21.46 0.07
C LEU A 6 -9.17 20.76 0.67
N ASP A 7 -8.41 21.41 1.55
CA ASP A 7 -7.22 20.82 2.19
C ASP A 7 -7.51 20.01 3.46
N LYS A 8 -8.79 19.91 3.85
CA LYS A 8 -9.20 19.05 4.96
C LYS A 8 -9.41 17.63 4.44
N GLY A 9 -8.88 16.67 5.19
CA GLY A 9 -8.98 15.27 4.86
C GLY A 9 -8.24 14.40 5.85
N VAL A 10 -8.36 13.10 5.68
CA VAL A 10 -7.66 12.12 6.51
C VAL A 10 -6.14 12.33 6.37
N GLY A 11 -5.38 12.19 7.46
CA GLY A 11 -3.92 12.26 7.39
C GLY A 11 -3.36 11.18 6.45
N GLY A 12 -2.33 11.48 5.66
CA GLY A 12 -1.79 10.53 4.66
C GLY A 12 -1.19 9.25 5.27
N LEU A 13 -0.85 9.29 6.57
CA LEU A 13 -0.37 8.13 7.33
C LEU A 13 -1.46 7.47 8.18
N SER A 14 -2.70 7.92 8.08
CA SER A 14 -3.80 7.38 8.87
C SER A 14 -4.10 5.94 8.46
N ILE A 15 -4.29 5.10 9.46
CA ILE A 15 -4.67 3.71 9.30
C ILE A 15 -5.97 3.54 10.08
N ALA A 16 -7.04 3.09 9.40
CA ALA A 16 -8.35 2.93 10.02
C ALA A 16 -8.37 1.78 11.04
N SER A 17 -7.67 0.69 10.73
CA SER A 17 -7.55 -0.46 11.64
C SER A 17 -6.17 -1.10 11.49
N ASN A 18 -5.54 -1.39 12.62
CA ASN A 18 -4.25 -2.06 12.69
C ASN A 18 -4.30 -3.14 13.77
N PHE A 19 -4.00 -4.37 13.39
CA PHE A 19 -4.00 -5.53 14.25
C PHE A 19 -2.69 -6.29 14.07
N LYS A 20 -2.03 -6.55 15.19
CA LYS A 20 -0.80 -7.34 15.28
C LYS A 20 -0.97 -8.34 16.41
N SER A 21 -0.74 -9.61 16.14
CA SER A 21 -0.82 -10.66 17.14
C SER A 21 0.33 -11.63 16.98
N ASN A 22 0.87 -12.08 18.11
CA ASN A 22 1.83 -13.16 18.18
C ASN A 22 1.22 -14.30 19.01
N VAL A 23 1.25 -15.52 18.49
CA VAL A 23 0.75 -16.70 19.20
C VAL A 23 1.85 -17.74 19.24
N MET A 24 2.16 -18.25 20.43
CA MET A 24 3.06 -19.37 20.64
C MET A 24 2.35 -20.46 21.41
N TYR A 25 2.51 -21.71 20.97
CA TYR A 25 1.92 -22.86 21.62
C TYR A 25 2.90 -24.04 21.65
N ARG A 26 3.20 -24.55 22.85
CA ARG A 26 3.99 -25.76 23.04
C ARG A 26 3.05 -26.95 23.08
N ILE A 27 3.31 -27.96 22.25
CA ILE A 27 2.51 -29.17 22.24
C ILE A 27 2.87 -29.98 23.49
N PRO A 28 1.89 -30.42 24.29
CA PRO A 28 2.14 -31.25 25.46
C PRO A 28 2.89 -32.52 25.11
N SER A 29 3.80 -32.94 26.00
CA SER A 29 4.56 -34.16 25.79
C SER A 29 3.72 -35.40 26.09
N PHE A 30 3.80 -36.40 25.22
CA PHE A 30 3.16 -37.69 25.37
C PHE A 30 4.05 -38.62 26.21
N THR A 31 3.69 -38.83 27.47
CA THR A 31 4.44 -39.66 28.43
C THR A 31 4.32 -41.17 28.15
N LYS A 32 3.31 -41.59 27.39
CA LYS A 32 3.07 -43.00 27.04
C LYS A 32 4.04 -43.54 25.98
N PHE A 33 4.67 -42.67 25.19
CA PHE A 33 5.61 -43.07 24.14
C PHE A 33 7.05 -42.79 24.60
N GLN A 34 7.85 -43.84 24.75
CA GLN A 34 9.25 -43.75 25.18
C GLN A 34 10.23 -44.05 24.03
N GLY A 35 11.52 -43.81 24.26
CA GLY A 35 12.58 -44.08 23.29
C GLY A 35 12.47 -43.22 22.02
N ARG A 36 12.82 -43.79 20.87
CA ARG A 36 12.85 -43.06 19.58
C ARG A 36 11.50 -42.49 19.18
N THR A 37 10.40 -43.19 19.48
CA THR A 37 9.04 -42.74 19.20
C THR A 37 8.66 -41.55 20.08
N GLY A 38 9.00 -41.59 21.37
CA GLY A 38 8.83 -40.44 22.27
C GLY A 38 9.61 -39.21 21.80
N ASN A 39 10.87 -39.40 21.39
CA ASN A 39 11.70 -38.32 20.87
C ASN A 39 11.15 -37.72 19.57
N ALA A 40 10.56 -38.52 18.68
CA ALA A 40 9.94 -38.04 17.45
C ALA A 40 8.63 -37.25 17.71
N LEU A 41 7.82 -37.66 18.69
CA LEU A 41 6.52 -37.06 18.98
C LEU A 41 6.57 -35.87 19.95
N ASN A 42 7.60 -35.76 20.78
CA ASN A 42 7.70 -34.71 21.80
C ASN A 42 8.56 -33.52 21.33
N GLY A 43 8.47 -32.41 22.06
CA GLY A 43 9.30 -31.22 21.85
C GLY A 43 8.85 -30.29 20.72
N TRP A 44 7.70 -30.57 20.09
CA TRP A 44 7.15 -29.69 19.07
C TRP A 44 6.49 -28.44 19.67
N TRP A 45 6.72 -27.30 19.03
CA TRP A 45 6.01 -26.08 19.35
C TRP A 45 5.86 -25.22 18.10
N ILE A 46 4.79 -24.44 18.07
CA ILE A 46 4.45 -23.57 16.95
C ILE A 46 4.46 -22.12 17.40
N ALA A 47 4.77 -21.24 16.46
CA ALA A 47 4.63 -19.80 16.63
C ALA A 47 4.00 -19.19 15.38
N SER A 48 3.30 -18.08 15.56
CA SER A 48 2.70 -17.34 14.45
C SER A 48 2.72 -15.85 14.71
N ILE A 49 2.84 -15.07 13.65
CA ILE A 49 2.71 -13.62 13.65
C ILE A 49 1.62 -13.26 12.64
N ILE A 50 0.53 -12.68 13.14
CA ILE A 50 -0.58 -12.18 12.34
C ILE A 50 -0.43 -10.67 12.22
N SER A 51 -0.49 -10.17 11.00
CA SER A 51 -0.41 -8.75 10.67
C SER A 51 -1.57 -8.36 9.76
N MET A 52 -2.48 -7.52 10.25
CA MET A 52 -3.57 -7.00 9.45
C MET A 52 -3.65 -5.48 9.59
N GLN A 53 -3.72 -4.77 8.47
CA GLN A 53 -3.76 -3.33 8.44
C GLN A 53 -4.65 -2.87 7.30
N SER A 54 -5.61 -1.98 7.58
CA SER A 54 -6.41 -1.33 6.55
C SER A 54 -5.53 -0.52 5.60
N GLY A 55 -5.96 -0.38 4.35
CA GLY A 55 -5.29 0.45 3.37
C GLY A 55 -5.16 1.91 3.77
N ARG A 56 -4.04 2.51 3.37
CA ARG A 56 -3.74 3.92 3.64
C ARG A 56 -4.56 4.82 2.71
N PRO A 57 -4.91 6.02 3.15
CA PRO A 57 -5.49 7.03 2.27
C PRO A 57 -4.56 7.36 1.10
N LEU A 58 -5.14 7.63 -0.07
CA LEU A 58 -4.43 8.08 -1.25
C LEU A 58 -5.13 9.30 -1.87
N ASN A 59 -4.34 10.17 -2.48
CA ASN A 59 -4.82 11.26 -3.33
C ASN A 59 -4.60 10.84 -4.78
N PRO A 60 -5.64 10.79 -5.62
CA PRO A 60 -5.51 11.06 -7.03
C PRO A 60 -4.79 12.38 -7.27
N ILE A 61 -3.96 12.41 -8.30
CA ILE A 61 -3.20 13.59 -8.68
C ILE A 61 -3.29 13.83 -10.18
N ILE A 62 -3.12 15.08 -10.55
CA ILE A 62 -2.88 15.52 -11.91
C ILE A 62 -1.64 16.41 -11.93
N GLY A 63 -1.02 16.61 -13.09
CA GLY A 63 0.01 17.64 -13.23
C GLY A 63 -0.54 19.05 -12.91
N ASN A 64 0.30 19.94 -12.36
CA ASN A 64 -0.13 21.27 -11.92
C ASN A 64 -0.68 22.11 -13.10
N ARG A 65 -1.93 22.56 -12.94
CA ARG A 65 -2.64 23.50 -13.82
C ARG A 65 -3.30 24.65 -13.07
N SER A 66 -3.37 24.60 -11.74
CA SER A 66 -4.03 25.61 -10.91
C SER A 66 -3.25 26.92 -10.85
N LEU A 67 -1.94 26.90 -11.17
CA LEU A 67 -1.02 28.05 -11.10
C LEU A 67 -0.99 28.72 -9.72
N SER A 68 -1.51 28.05 -8.69
CA SER A 68 -1.62 28.62 -7.36
C SER A 68 -0.22 28.77 -6.76
N ASN A 69 0.18 30.02 -6.50
CA ASN A 69 1.46 30.46 -5.91
C ASN A 69 2.77 30.27 -6.70
N ASN A 70 2.81 29.58 -7.85
CA ASN A 70 4.03 29.51 -8.65
C ASN A 70 3.73 29.23 -10.14
N PRO A 71 3.61 30.29 -10.98
CA PRO A 71 3.40 30.15 -12.42
C PRO A 71 4.50 29.34 -13.13
N SER A 72 5.72 29.34 -12.57
CA SER A 72 6.88 28.62 -13.08
C SER A 72 6.89 27.13 -12.70
N ALA A 73 5.95 26.66 -11.86
CA ALA A 73 5.82 25.27 -11.43
C ALA A 73 4.71 24.48 -12.17
N ALA A 74 4.14 25.08 -13.20
CA ALA A 74 3.15 24.42 -14.04
C ALA A 74 3.78 23.18 -14.71
N GLY A 75 3.17 22.02 -14.50
CA GLY A 75 3.72 20.72 -14.94
C GLY A 75 4.80 20.09 -14.04
N THR A 76 5.31 20.76 -13.00
CA THR A 76 6.34 20.21 -12.09
C THR A 76 5.84 19.89 -10.68
N ALA A 77 4.71 20.47 -10.27
CA ALA A 77 3.97 20.09 -9.07
C ALA A 77 2.70 19.28 -9.41
N ASN A 78 2.06 18.71 -8.40
CA ASN A 78 0.82 17.95 -8.55
C ASN A 78 -0.37 18.73 -7.97
N ASP A 79 -1.46 18.77 -8.72
CA ASP A 79 -2.77 19.26 -8.26
C ASP A 79 -3.74 18.08 -8.04
N ARG A 80 -4.88 18.37 -7.42
CA ARG A 80 -5.99 17.42 -7.30
C ARG A 80 -6.94 17.56 -8.51
N PRO A 81 -7.53 16.46 -9.00
CA PRO A 81 -8.61 16.52 -9.98
C PRO A 81 -9.91 17.08 -9.39
N ASN A 82 -10.91 17.24 -10.25
CA ASN A 82 -12.31 17.35 -9.85
C ASN A 82 -12.93 15.96 -9.69
N LEU A 83 -13.93 15.85 -8.82
CA LEU A 83 -14.87 14.73 -8.85
C LEU A 83 -15.88 14.96 -9.97
N ASP A 84 -16.03 13.96 -10.83
CA ASP A 84 -17.06 13.96 -11.87
C ASP A 84 -18.47 13.98 -11.22
N PRO A 85 -19.48 14.64 -11.80
CA PRO A 85 -20.84 14.67 -11.25
C PRO A 85 -21.49 13.28 -11.05
N SER A 86 -21.06 12.26 -11.79
CA SER A 86 -21.46 10.85 -11.65
C SER A 86 -20.72 10.12 -10.52
N PHE A 87 -19.85 10.82 -9.77
CA PHE A 87 -19.08 10.26 -8.67
C PHE A 87 -19.95 9.42 -7.72
N ASN A 88 -19.57 8.17 -7.55
CA ASN A 88 -20.19 7.27 -6.59
C ASN A 88 -19.14 6.67 -5.65
N ARG A 89 -19.23 7.05 -4.38
CA ARG A 89 -18.34 6.58 -3.32
C ARG A 89 -18.35 5.05 -3.14
N ALA A 90 -19.46 4.39 -3.45
CA ALA A 90 -19.60 2.95 -3.29
C ALA A 90 -18.89 2.14 -4.39
N THR A 91 -18.67 2.74 -5.56
CA THR A 91 -18.11 2.04 -6.74
C THR A 91 -16.75 2.58 -7.18
N VAL A 92 -16.27 3.68 -6.58
CA VAL A 92 -14.98 4.26 -6.94
C VAL A 92 -13.80 3.33 -6.67
N ILE A 93 -13.84 2.49 -5.62
CA ILE A 93 -12.81 1.45 -5.38
C ILE A 93 -13.31 0.12 -5.95
N THR A 94 -12.63 -0.39 -6.97
CA THR A 94 -13.03 -1.61 -7.69
C THR A 94 -12.49 -2.89 -7.05
N HIS A 95 -11.44 -2.76 -6.22
CA HIS A 95 -10.64 -3.87 -5.67
C HIS A 95 -9.94 -4.74 -6.72
N ASN A 96 -9.83 -4.28 -7.97
CA ASN A 96 -9.10 -4.95 -9.03
C ASN A 96 -7.70 -4.30 -9.20
N PRO A 97 -6.59 -5.05 -9.09
CA PRO A 97 -5.24 -4.50 -9.24
C PRO A 97 -4.96 -3.80 -10.59
N SER A 98 -5.68 -4.15 -11.66
CA SER A 98 -5.54 -3.49 -12.97
C SER A 98 -6.23 -2.13 -13.05
N ASN A 99 -7.13 -1.81 -12.14
CA ASN A 99 -7.86 -0.54 -12.11
C ASN A 99 -8.44 -0.30 -10.70
N TRP A 100 -7.57 -0.19 -9.69
CA TRP A 100 -7.93 -0.22 -8.27
C TRP A 100 -9.03 0.79 -7.90
N PHE A 101 -9.01 1.93 -8.57
CA PHE A 101 -10.11 2.87 -8.55
C PHE A 101 -10.56 3.22 -9.97
N ASN A 102 -11.83 3.58 -10.11
CA ASN A 102 -12.40 4.00 -11.38
C ASN A 102 -11.96 5.43 -11.72
N GLU A 103 -11.19 5.58 -12.80
CA GLU A 103 -10.70 6.87 -13.29
C GLU A 103 -11.80 7.79 -13.81
N THR A 104 -12.93 7.25 -14.30
CA THR A 104 -14.05 8.05 -14.83
C THR A 104 -14.78 8.85 -13.76
N MET A 105 -14.41 8.64 -12.50
CA MET A 105 -14.94 9.37 -11.35
C MET A 105 -14.20 10.70 -11.13
N PHE A 106 -13.23 11.02 -12.00
CA PHE A 106 -12.36 12.17 -11.92
C PHE A 106 -12.30 12.94 -13.23
N ASP A 107 -12.37 14.25 -13.11
CA ASP A 107 -12.24 15.19 -14.21
C ASP A 107 -11.01 16.08 -14.05
N VAL A 108 -10.48 16.52 -15.17
CA VAL A 108 -9.42 17.53 -15.18
C VAL A 108 -10.06 18.91 -14.92
N PRO A 109 -9.69 19.63 -13.85
CA PRO A 109 -10.18 20.97 -13.59
C PRO A 109 -9.74 21.95 -14.67
N LEU A 110 -10.55 23.02 -14.84
CA LEU A 110 -10.22 24.11 -15.75
C LEU A 110 -8.85 24.72 -15.40
N ALA A 111 -8.05 25.06 -16.40
CA ALA A 111 -6.77 25.72 -16.17
C ALA A 111 -6.94 26.99 -15.32
N GLY A 112 -6.05 27.20 -14.35
CA GLY A 112 -6.13 28.30 -13.38
C GLY A 112 -7.12 28.07 -12.24
N THR A 113 -7.76 26.89 -12.15
CA THR A 113 -8.65 26.52 -11.04
C THR A 113 -8.07 25.39 -10.20
N LEU A 114 -8.45 25.36 -8.92
CA LEU A 114 -8.14 24.23 -8.03
C LEU A 114 -9.16 23.10 -8.25
N GLY A 115 -8.69 21.86 -8.19
CA GLY A 115 -9.57 20.70 -8.15
C GLY A 115 -10.45 20.66 -6.91
N ASN A 116 -11.65 20.09 -7.03
CA ASN A 116 -12.63 20.02 -5.96
C ASN A 116 -12.60 18.71 -5.14
N GLU A 117 -11.76 17.74 -5.50
CA GLU A 117 -11.62 16.47 -4.80
C GLU A 117 -11.12 16.65 -3.36
N PRO A 118 -11.75 16.08 -2.32
CA PRO A 118 -11.25 16.17 -0.95
C PRO A 118 -9.91 15.46 -0.76
N ARG A 119 -9.05 16.01 0.10
CA ARG A 119 -7.76 15.40 0.40
C ARG A 119 -7.90 13.98 0.98
N ASN A 120 -7.11 13.05 0.45
CA ASN A 120 -6.90 11.68 0.94
C ASN A 120 -8.21 10.89 1.05
N PHE A 121 -9.13 11.09 0.12
CA PHE A 121 -10.47 10.53 0.24
C PHE A 121 -10.58 9.08 -0.29
N LEU A 122 -9.68 8.66 -1.18
CA LEU A 122 -9.56 7.27 -1.63
C LEU A 122 -8.74 6.42 -0.65
N ARG A 123 -8.88 5.10 -0.74
CA ARG A 123 -8.11 4.13 0.06
C ARG A 123 -7.38 3.13 -0.83
N GLY A 124 -6.13 2.86 -0.48
CA GLY A 124 -5.32 1.82 -1.11
C GLY A 124 -5.68 0.41 -0.62
N PRO A 125 -4.97 -0.60 -1.13
CA PRO A 125 -5.12 -1.99 -0.67
C PRO A 125 -4.77 -2.19 0.80
N ASP A 126 -5.38 -3.21 1.41
CA ASP A 126 -5.08 -3.65 2.77
C ASP A 126 -3.88 -4.61 2.81
N LEU A 127 -3.20 -4.63 3.96
CA LEU A 127 -2.15 -5.59 4.26
C LEU A 127 -2.71 -6.67 5.17
N LYS A 128 -2.58 -7.93 4.77
CA LYS A 128 -2.90 -9.11 5.58
C LYS A 128 -1.80 -10.15 5.37
N ASN A 129 -1.04 -10.42 6.42
CA ASN A 129 0.07 -11.33 6.40
C ASN A 129 0.01 -12.29 7.60
N LEU A 130 0.39 -13.55 7.36
CA LEU A 130 0.55 -14.58 8.36
C LEU A 130 1.91 -15.23 8.18
N ASP A 131 2.79 -15.01 9.15
CA ASP A 131 4.05 -15.73 9.25
C ASP A 131 3.89 -16.83 10.30
N PHE A 132 4.49 -17.99 10.06
CA PHE A 132 4.27 -19.19 10.85
C PHE A 132 5.58 -19.95 11.02
N ALA A 133 5.82 -20.50 12.20
CA ALA A 133 7.00 -21.31 12.47
C ALA A 133 6.61 -22.60 13.19
N ILE A 134 7.26 -23.68 12.79
CA ILE A 134 7.22 -24.97 13.47
C ILE A 134 8.62 -25.26 13.99
N ASN A 135 8.72 -25.58 15.26
CA ASN A 135 9.97 -25.89 15.93
C ASN A 135 9.87 -27.25 16.60
N LYS A 136 11.01 -27.93 16.69
CA LYS A 136 11.15 -29.18 17.42
C LYS A 136 12.42 -29.13 18.25
N ASP A 137 12.27 -29.19 19.56
CA ASP A 137 13.37 -29.32 20.52
C ASP A 137 13.54 -30.80 20.86
N THR A 138 14.64 -31.42 20.44
CA THR A 138 14.92 -32.83 20.71
C THR A 138 16.12 -32.96 21.63
N LYS A 139 15.97 -33.65 22.76
CA LYS A 139 17.11 -33.96 23.64
C LYS A 139 18.12 -34.82 22.89
N ALA A 140 19.39 -34.46 22.99
CA ALA A 140 20.50 -35.08 22.32
C ALA A 140 21.62 -35.37 23.32
N ASP A 141 21.60 -36.56 23.93
CA ASP A 141 22.55 -36.94 24.98
C ASP A 141 24.01 -36.96 24.48
N PHE A 142 24.25 -37.07 23.16
CA PHE A 142 25.59 -36.98 22.57
C PHE A 142 26.22 -35.58 22.65
N LEU A 143 25.44 -34.55 22.99
CA LEU A 143 25.91 -33.18 23.22
C LEU A 143 26.09 -32.88 24.72
N GLY A 144 25.85 -33.85 25.61
CA GLY A 144 25.90 -33.70 27.06
C GLY A 144 24.51 -33.83 27.72
N GLU A 145 24.47 -33.75 29.05
CA GLU A 145 23.25 -34.00 29.83
C GLU A 145 22.10 -33.02 29.53
N GLN A 146 22.45 -31.80 29.10
CA GLN A 146 21.52 -30.73 28.71
C GLN A 146 21.50 -30.48 27.19
N GLY A 147 22.09 -31.37 26.40
CA GLY A 147 22.19 -31.25 24.95
C GLY A 147 20.83 -31.22 24.26
N ILE A 148 20.58 -30.23 23.41
CA ILE A 148 19.35 -30.10 22.61
C ILE A 148 19.70 -29.82 21.15
N VAL A 149 19.06 -30.57 20.26
CA VAL A 149 19.00 -30.27 18.82
C VAL A 149 17.66 -29.60 18.54
N GLN A 150 17.69 -28.34 18.13
CA GLN A 150 16.50 -27.59 17.73
C GLN A 150 16.43 -27.53 16.20
N PHE A 151 15.37 -28.11 15.65
CA PHE A 151 15.01 -27.94 14.24
C PHE A 151 13.91 -26.89 14.13
N ARG A 152 14.08 -25.92 13.22
CA ARG A 152 13.08 -24.89 12.95
C ARG A 152 12.78 -24.79 11.47
N THR A 153 11.50 -24.67 11.16
CA THR A 153 10.97 -24.29 9.86
C THR A 153 10.15 -23.03 10.00
N GLU A 154 10.53 -21.96 9.28
CA GLU A 154 9.82 -20.69 9.24
C GLU A 154 9.18 -20.48 7.87
N PHE A 155 7.91 -20.10 7.85
CA PHE A 155 7.12 -19.78 6.67
C PHE A 155 6.76 -18.30 6.74
N PHE A 156 7.29 -17.52 5.82
CA PHE A 156 6.90 -16.11 5.64
C PHE A 156 5.78 -16.04 4.62
N ASN A 157 4.71 -15.31 4.93
CA ASN A 157 3.49 -15.26 4.11
C ASN A 157 2.97 -16.68 3.78
N ILE A 158 2.66 -17.49 4.82
CA ILE A 158 2.26 -18.90 4.64
C ILE A 158 1.02 -19.07 3.75
N LEU A 159 0.10 -18.09 3.79
CA LEU A 159 -1.10 -18.05 2.96
C LEU A 159 -0.82 -17.64 1.50
N ASN A 160 0.41 -17.24 1.19
CA ASN A 160 0.83 -16.72 -0.11
C ASN A 160 -0.12 -15.62 -0.64
N ARG A 161 -0.62 -14.76 0.26
CA ARG A 161 -1.52 -13.67 -0.11
C ARG A 161 -0.71 -12.54 -0.76
N PRO A 162 -1.11 -12.03 -1.93
CA PRO A 162 -0.54 -10.80 -2.47
C PRO A 162 -0.91 -9.61 -1.57
N ASN A 163 0.09 -8.89 -1.05
CA ASN A 163 -0.12 -7.61 -0.39
C ASN A 163 0.30 -6.51 -1.34
N PHE A 164 -0.67 -5.89 -1.99
CA PHE A 164 -0.45 -4.91 -3.04
C PHE A 164 0.11 -3.58 -2.53
N SER A 165 0.94 -2.93 -3.35
CA SER A 165 1.34 -1.54 -3.16
C SER A 165 0.20 -0.59 -3.53
N ASN A 166 0.39 0.70 -3.28
CA ASN A 166 -0.58 1.70 -3.71
C ASN A 166 -0.65 1.74 -5.25
N PRO A 167 -1.84 1.95 -5.82
CA PRO A 167 -2.01 2.12 -7.25
C PRO A 167 -1.35 3.41 -7.74
N ASN A 168 -1.09 3.51 -9.05
CA ASN A 168 -0.72 4.76 -9.68
C ASN A 168 -1.84 5.81 -9.45
N PRO A 169 -1.57 6.91 -8.71
CA PRO A 169 -2.59 7.92 -8.43
C PRO A 169 -2.77 8.94 -9.57
N THR A 170 -1.95 8.88 -10.62
CA THR A 170 -1.85 9.94 -11.62
C THR A 170 -2.96 9.81 -12.64
N ILE A 171 -4.00 10.64 -12.54
CA ILE A 171 -5.13 10.67 -13.47
C ILE A 171 -4.69 11.22 -14.83
N ALA A 172 -3.95 12.32 -14.84
CA ALA A 172 -3.51 12.98 -16.07
C ALA A 172 -2.20 13.76 -15.85
N SER A 173 -1.34 13.75 -16.85
CA SER A 173 -0.10 14.53 -16.89
C SER A 173 -0.17 15.55 -18.02
N PHE A 174 0.48 16.69 -17.86
CA PHE A 174 0.50 17.75 -18.87
C PHE A 174 1.93 18.04 -19.29
N SER A 175 2.19 18.03 -20.60
CA SER A 175 3.53 18.21 -21.18
C SER A 175 4.01 19.66 -21.26
N ALA A 176 3.14 20.63 -20.98
CA ALA A 176 3.45 22.05 -20.95
C ALA A 176 2.63 22.75 -19.87
N PRO A 177 3.13 23.87 -19.30
CA PRO A 177 2.32 24.73 -18.48
C PRO A 177 0.98 25.03 -19.14
N ALA A 178 -0.12 24.78 -18.45
CA ALA A 178 -1.35 25.53 -18.70
C ALA A 178 -1.19 26.98 -18.21
N ALA A 179 0.01 27.55 -18.37
CA ALA A 179 0.27 28.93 -18.03
C ALA A 179 -0.63 29.78 -18.91
N ILE A 180 -1.24 30.78 -18.28
CA ILE A 180 -1.67 31.97 -18.99
C ILE A 180 -0.39 32.54 -19.61
N GLN A 181 -0.18 32.29 -20.91
CA GLN A 181 0.88 32.97 -21.65
C GLN A 181 0.33 34.32 -22.06
N CYS A 182 0.69 35.35 -21.31
CA CYS A 182 0.48 36.71 -21.74
C CYS A 182 1.68 37.14 -22.59
N GLY A 183 1.43 37.90 -23.65
CA GLY A 183 2.50 38.53 -24.42
C GLY A 183 3.39 39.44 -23.55
N PRO A 184 4.53 39.90 -24.07
CA PRO A 184 5.35 40.89 -23.37
C PRO A 184 4.45 42.05 -22.96
N ASN A 185 4.44 42.40 -21.67
CA ASN A 185 3.63 43.43 -20.99
C ASN A 185 2.39 42.96 -20.20
N TYR A 186 2.13 41.66 -20.00
CA TYR A 186 1.06 41.17 -19.11
C TYR A 186 -0.34 41.75 -19.39
N ALA A 187 -0.61 42.18 -20.63
CA ALA A 187 -1.92 42.70 -21.00
C ALA A 187 -2.95 41.57 -20.96
N VAL A 188 -4.02 41.75 -20.17
CA VAL A 188 -5.06 40.72 -19.96
C VAL A 188 -5.69 40.25 -21.29
N THR A 189 -5.72 41.11 -22.30
CA THR A 189 -6.22 40.83 -23.65
C THR A 189 -5.28 39.98 -24.52
N SER A 190 -4.00 39.85 -24.17
CA SER A 190 -3.03 38.97 -24.87
C SER A 190 -2.75 37.67 -24.13
N CYS A 191 -3.42 37.46 -23.00
CA CYS A 191 -3.32 36.24 -22.21
C CYS A 191 -4.12 35.12 -22.89
N GLN A 192 -3.42 34.16 -23.48
CA GLN A 192 -4.05 32.91 -23.89
C GLN A 192 -4.09 31.97 -22.70
N PHE A 193 -5.29 31.52 -22.32
CA PHE A 193 -5.39 30.34 -21.45
C PHE A 193 -4.82 29.19 -22.25
N GLY A 194 -3.69 28.63 -21.79
CA GLY A 194 -3.08 27.47 -22.43
C GLY A 194 -4.12 26.36 -22.55
N SER A 195 -4.69 26.19 -23.74
CA SER A 195 -5.45 25.04 -24.16
C SER A 195 -4.47 23.90 -24.45
N SER A 196 -3.55 23.63 -23.52
CA SER A 196 -2.87 22.33 -23.53
C SER A 196 -3.99 21.34 -23.33
N SER A 197 -4.47 20.77 -24.43
CA SER A 197 -5.37 19.63 -24.47
C SER A 197 -4.87 18.69 -23.38
N ALA A 198 -5.73 18.32 -22.44
CA ALA A 198 -5.37 17.27 -21.51
C ALA A 198 -4.78 16.14 -22.37
N LEU A 199 -3.51 15.77 -22.11
CA LEU A 199 -3.07 14.48 -22.61
C LEU A 199 -4.08 13.50 -22.00
N ALA A 200 -4.60 12.61 -22.82
CA ALA A 200 -5.63 11.64 -22.43
C ALA A 200 -5.34 11.07 -21.04
N ILE A 201 -6.41 10.68 -20.32
CA ILE A 201 -6.29 10.01 -19.01
C ILE A 201 -5.15 8.99 -19.09
N ASN A 202 -4.28 9.02 -18.09
CA ASN A 202 -3.13 8.13 -18.05
C ASN A 202 -3.62 6.68 -18.12
N SER A 203 -3.24 5.95 -19.15
CA SER A 203 -3.70 4.57 -19.38
C SER A 203 -3.29 3.58 -18.29
N THR A 204 -2.42 3.99 -17.37
CA THR A 204 -1.96 3.20 -16.22
C THR A 204 -2.51 3.70 -14.89
N VAL A 205 -3.43 4.66 -14.89
CA VAL A 205 -4.08 5.14 -13.67
C VAL A 205 -4.78 3.99 -12.94
N GLY A 206 -4.72 3.99 -11.61
CA GLY A 206 -5.33 2.93 -10.81
C GLY A 206 -4.61 1.57 -10.88
N GLN A 207 -3.63 1.38 -11.77
CA GLN A 207 -2.89 0.12 -11.86
C GLN A 207 -1.92 -0.06 -10.70
N ILE A 208 -1.85 -1.29 -10.21
CA ILE A 208 -0.91 -1.75 -9.20
C ILE A 208 0.09 -2.69 -9.88
N THR A 209 1.37 -2.32 -9.83
CA THR A 209 2.46 -3.07 -10.51
C THR A 209 3.40 -3.78 -9.54
N SER A 210 3.19 -3.63 -8.23
CA SER A 210 4.08 -4.20 -7.20
C SER A 210 3.33 -4.61 -5.93
N THR A 211 3.98 -5.48 -5.15
CA THR A 211 3.56 -5.85 -3.80
C THR A 211 4.50 -5.23 -2.76
N VAL A 212 3.99 -5.00 -1.55
CA VAL A 212 4.77 -4.48 -0.41
C VAL A 212 5.39 -5.60 0.44
N THR A 213 4.96 -6.84 0.23
CA THR A 213 5.59 -8.03 0.81
C THR A 213 6.12 -8.94 -0.30
N THR A 214 7.04 -9.82 0.06
CA THR A 214 7.53 -10.88 -0.82
C THR A 214 6.49 -11.99 -0.99
N SER A 215 6.70 -12.82 -2.02
CA SER A 215 6.05 -14.12 -2.15
C SER A 215 6.42 -15.03 -0.98
N ARG A 216 5.67 -16.13 -0.79
CA ARG A 216 5.96 -17.10 0.28
C ARG A 216 7.42 -17.56 0.27
N GLN A 217 8.07 -17.48 1.43
CA GLN A 217 9.43 -17.97 1.65
C GLN A 217 9.43 -19.03 2.75
N ILE A 218 10.30 -20.01 2.62
CA ILE A 218 10.49 -21.08 3.61
C ILE A 218 11.95 -21.08 4.01
N GLN A 219 12.22 -21.01 5.31
CA GLN A 219 13.56 -21.09 5.87
C GLN A 219 13.66 -22.29 6.81
N LEU A 220 14.78 -22.99 6.71
CA LEU A 220 15.10 -24.15 7.55
C LEU A 220 16.35 -23.83 8.34
N SER A 221 16.35 -24.14 9.63
CA SER A 221 17.54 -24.03 10.46
C SER A 221 17.65 -25.19 11.45
N LEU A 222 18.90 -25.52 11.75
CA LEU A 222 19.28 -26.51 12.76
C LEU A 222 20.22 -25.82 13.74
N LYS A 223 19.87 -25.84 15.02
CA LYS A 223 20.66 -25.26 16.10
C LYS A 223 21.01 -26.35 17.10
N LEU A 224 22.29 -26.42 17.46
CA LEU A 224 22.79 -27.28 18.54
C LEU A 224 22.95 -26.41 19.80
N ILE A 225 22.48 -26.90 20.94
CA ILE A 225 22.55 -26.24 22.23
C ILE A 225 23.23 -27.24 23.17
N PHE A 226 24.33 -26.83 23.81
CA PHE A 226 25.16 -27.63 24.71
C PHE A 226 25.65 -26.76 25.86
#